data_AF-A0AAN9U8Y0-F1
#
_entry.id   AF-A0AAN9U8Y0-F1
#
_cell.length_a   1.000
_cell.length_b   1.000
_cell.length_c   1.000
_cell.angle_alpha   90.00
_cell.angle_beta   90.00
_cell.angle_gamma   90.00
#
_symmetry.space_group_name_H-M   'P 1'
#
loop_
_entity.id
_entity.type
_entity.pdbx_description
1 polymer ?
#
loop_
_entity_poly.entity_id
_entity_poly.type
_entity_poly.pdbx_seq_one_letter_code
_entity_poly.pdbx_strand_id
1 'polypeptide(L)'
;MAQQKAEEVLRGLEGLQAQREISIIKISEPISSALPQPAQGATNVRTSDASNSPVDTTPASLEADLAHYKELFSKLRFSYVEQVTKEKFIRAIVGEPPLIVTPQENLELEKHNVAAKGQLKALKMEVADMVEELEEKGKELSRKYATIQTEMTTLKELPEKIAGLEERIAELREQLQPGENPNLNLPLAKTLELVAEKKRQRIELDRQLEQIRLQVPRKRKEMERLQAELQPLELKRQNSLAAAKEARRRKEQALGGVEDDLEERGRWLRASETALKQMLEIRK
;
A
#
# COMPACT_ATOMS: atom_id res chain seq x y z
N MET A 1 -3.58 -13.61 16.57
CA MET A 1 -4.33 -12.99 17.68
C MET A 1 -5.29 -11.89 17.21
N ALA A 2 -4.82 -10.78 16.61
CA ALA A 2 -5.72 -9.67 16.21
C ALA A 2 -6.65 -10.03 15.03
N GLN A 3 -6.13 -10.69 13.98
CA GLN A 3 -6.93 -11.14 12.82
C GLN A 3 -7.98 -12.18 13.21
N GLN A 4 -7.59 -13.22 13.97
CA GLN A 4 -8.51 -14.25 14.48
C GLN A 4 -9.66 -13.66 15.30
N LYS A 5 -9.36 -12.65 16.15
CA LYS A 5 -10.39 -11.96 16.93
C LYS A 5 -11.35 -11.14 16.04
N ALA A 6 -10.85 -10.54 14.96
CA ALA A 6 -11.68 -9.80 14.01
C ALA A 6 -12.62 -10.72 13.21
N GLU A 7 -12.13 -11.90 12.79
CA GLU A 7 -12.92 -12.92 12.10
C GLU A 7 -13.99 -13.53 13.00
N GLU A 8 -13.68 -13.82 14.27
CA GLU A 8 -14.65 -14.28 15.26
C GLU A 8 -15.77 -13.25 15.48
N VAL A 9 -15.42 -11.97 15.57
CA VAL A 9 -16.39 -10.87 15.72
C VAL A 9 -17.25 -10.72 14.47
N LEU A 10 -16.68 -10.78 13.27
CA LEU A 10 -17.43 -10.75 12.01
C LEU A 10 -18.43 -11.91 11.92
N ARG A 11 -17.99 -13.13 12.24
CA ARG A 11 -18.86 -14.31 12.23
C ARG A 11 -19.98 -14.20 13.26
N GLY A 12 -19.69 -13.63 14.44
CA GLY A 12 -20.70 -13.32 15.45
C GLY A 12 -21.72 -12.30 14.95
N LEU A 13 -21.27 -11.23 14.28
CA LEU A 13 -22.14 -10.20 13.71
C LEU A 13 -23.01 -10.72 12.56
N GLU A 14 -22.44 -11.53 11.67
CA GLU A 14 -23.18 -12.18 10.58
C GLU A 14 -24.22 -13.16 11.09
N GLY A 15 -23.89 -13.94 12.12
CA GLY A 15 -24.85 -14.82 12.80
C GLY A 15 -26.01 -14.04 13.43
N LEU A 16 -25.73 -12.89 14.05
CA LEU A 16 -26.75 -12.02 14.64
C LEU A 16 -27.64 -11.36 13.57
N GLN A 17 -27.07 -10.94 12.43
CA GLN A 17 -27.85 -10.39 11.31
C GLN A 17 -28.77 -11.43 10.68
N ALA A 18 -28.26 -12.64 10.41
CA ALA A 18 -29.05 -13.72 9.83
C ALA A 18 -30.21 -14.17 10.73
N GLN A 19 -30.03 -14.10 12.06
CA GLN A 19 -31.07 -14.45 13.03
C GLN A 19 -32.10 -13.33 13.27
N ARG A 20 -31.74 -12.07 12.99
CA ARG A 20 -32.54 -10.89 13.35
C ARG A 20 -32.71 -9.92 12.17
N GLU A 21 -33.26 -10.40 11.07
CA GLU A 21 -33.88 -9.51 10.07
C GLU A 21 -35.17 -8.93 10.66
N ILE A 22 -35.03 -7.94 11.55
CA ILE A 22 -36.15 -7.21 12.12
C ILE A 22 -36.57 -6.17 11.07
N SER A 23 -37.49 -6.55 10.18
CA SER A 23 -38.18 -5.60 9.32
C SER A 23 -39.55 -5.29 9.92
N ILE A 24 -39.97 -4.02 9.83
CA ILE A 24 -41.32 -3.60 10.23
C ILE A 24 -42.37 -4.46 9.52
N ILE A 25 -42.08 -4.85 8.27
CA ILE A 25 -42.90 -5.72 7.43
C ILE A 25 -43.10 -7.10 8.07
N LYS A 26 -42.03 -7.75 8.58
CA LYS A 26 -42.11 -9.04 9.31
C LYS A 26 -42.83 -8.92 10.66
N ILE A 27 -42.74 -7.76 11.32
CA ILE A 27 -43.46 -7.51 12.58
C ILE A 27 -44.94 -7.24 12.33
N SER A 28 -45.28 -6.63 11.18
CA SER A 28 -46.65 -6.32 10.78
C SER A 28 -47.40 -7.51 10.17
N GLU A 29 -46.73 -8.62 9.89
CA GLU A 29 -47.42 -9.86 9.52
C GLU A 29 -48.38 -10.24 10.66
N PRO A 30 -49.64 -10.62 10.34
CA PRO A 30 -50.62 -10.90 11.37
C PRO A 30 -50.10 -11.97 12.31
N ILE A 31 -50.18 -11.75 13.63
CA ILE A 31 -49.73 -12.69 14.67
C ILE A 31 -50.27 -14.11 14.44
N SER A 32 -51.41 -14.24 13.74
CA SER A 32 -52.02 -15.51 13.33
C SER A 32 -51.25 -16.32 12.28
N SER A 33 -50.40 -15.72 11.43
CA SER A 33 -49.56 -16.44 10.46
C SER A 33 -48.34 -17.11 11.11
N ALA A 34 -47.93 -16.65 12.29
CA ALA A 34 -46.80 -17.20 13.05
C ALA A 34 -47.17 -18.40 13.96
N LEU A 35 -48.46 -18.74 14.08
CA LEU A 35 -48.87 -19.98 14.73
C LEU A 35 -48.72 -21.14 13.74
N PRO A 36 -48.00 -22.22 14.08
CA PRO A 36 -47.99 -23.42 13.26
C PRO A 36 -49.41 -23.99 13.23
N GLN A 37 -50.11 -23.80 12.11
CA GLN A 37 -51.38 -24.46 11.85
C GLN A 37 -51.13 -25.97 11.85
N PRO A 38 -51.78 -26.77 12.73
CA PRO A 38 -51.78 -28.20 12.56
C PRO A 38 -52.48 -28.50 11.23
N ALA A 39 -51.84 -29.32 10.42
CA ALA A 39 -52.32 -29.71 9.11
C ALA A 39 -53.76 -30.25 9.17
N GLN A 40 -54.51 -29.97 8.11
CA GLN A 40 -55.77 -30.60 7.70
C GLN A 40 -57.06 -30.03 8.29
N GLY A 41 -57.90 -29.46 7.41
CA GLY A 41 -59.31 -29.25 7.68
C GLY A 41 -59.80 -27.88 7.26
N ALA A 42 -60.32 -27.79 6.04
CA ALA A 42 -61.01 -26.64 5.50
C ALA A 42 -62.10 -26.12 6.47
N THR A 43 -61.84 -24.98 7.11
CA THR A 43 -62.89 -24.03 7.47
C THR A 43 -62.45 -22.68 6.92
N ASN A 44 -63.06 -22.32 5.79
CA ASN A 44 -63.04 -20.95 5.29
C ASN A 44 -63.58 -20.05 6.40
N VAL A 45 -62.68 -19.50 7.22
CA VAL A 45 -62.97 -18.30 7.99
C VAL A 45 -63.35 -17.27 6.93
N ARG A 46 -64.62 -16.87 6.91
CA ARG A 46 -65.12 -15.81 6.05
C ARG A 46 -64.41 -14.51 6.43
N THR A 47 -63.23 -14.28 5.88
CA THR A 47 -62.53 -12.98 5.96
C THR A 47 -63.09 -12.12 4.84
N SER A 48 -64.30 -11.58 5.03
CA SER A 48 -64.85 -10.51 4.20
C SER A 48 -64.19 -9.16 4.47
N ASP A 49 -62.95 -9.18 4.93
CA ASP A 49 -62.15 -8.01 5.26
C ASP A 49 -61.01 -7.95 4.25
N ALA A 50 -61.02 -6.92 3.40
CA ALA A 50 -60.02 -6.72 2.35
C ALA A 50 -58.62 -6.42 2.91
N SER A 51 -58.49 -6.31 4.24
CA SER A 51 -57.26 -6.10 4.99
C SER A 51 -56.34 -7.34 5.08
N ASN A 52 -56.81 -8.52 4.68
CA ASN A 52 -56.08 -9.78 4.84
C ASN A 52 -55.49 -10.35 3.53
N SER A 53 -55.45 -9.56 2.45
CA SER A 53 -54.79 -9.99 1.22
C SER A 53 -53.26 -9.98 1.43
N PRO A 54 -52.55 -11.08 1.14
CA PRO A 54 -51.09 -11.13 1.17
C PRO A 54 -50.56 -10.37 -0.04
N VAL A 55 -50.61 -9.04 0.01
CA VAL A 55 -49.96 -8.16 -0.95
C VAL A 55 -48.59 -7.84 -0.38
N ASP A 56 -47.55 -7.93 -1.21
CA ASP A 56 -46.18 -7.55 -0.85
C ASP A 56 -46.19 -6.14 -0.25
N THR A 57 -46.13 -6.07 1.07
CA THR A 57 -46.29 -4.84 1.85
C THR A 57 -45.02 -4.02 1.72
N THR A 58 -44.99 -3.16 0.71
CA THR A 58 -43.94 -2.15 0.57
C THR A 58 -44.20 -0.98 1.53
N PRO A 59 -43.17 -0.26 2.01
CA PRO A 59 -43.35 0.88 2.91
C PRO A 59 -44.30 1.96 2.36
N ALA A 60 -44.29 2.18 1.04
CA ALA A 60 -45.19 3.11 0.37
C ALA A 60 -46.65 2.61 0.33
N SER A 61 -46.87 1.30 0.21
CA SER A 61 -48.21 0.70 0.31
C SER A 61 -48.78 0.87 1.72
N LEU A 62 -47.96 0.64 2.75
CA LEU A 62 -48.40 0.77 4.14
C LEU A 62 -48.86 2.19 4.48
N GLU A 63 -48.16 3.22 3.98
CA GLU A 63 -48.56 4.61 4.19
C GLU A 63 -49.90 4.93 3.52
N ALA A 64 -50.11 4.44 2.30
CA ALA A 64 -51.37 4.58 1.59
C ALA A 64 -52.53 3.87 2.30
N ASP A 65 -52.28 2.66 2.81
CA ASP A 65 -53.26 1.88 3.58
C ASP A 65 -53.62 2.58 4.89
N LEU A 66 -52.64 3.11 5.63
CA LEU A 66 -52.88 3.88 6.85
C LEU A 66 -53.71 5.15 6.58
N ALA A 67 -53.46 5.84 5.47
CA ALA A 67 -54.26 6.99 5.06
C ALA A 67 -55.70 6.57 4.72
N HIS A 68 -55.86 5.48 3.97
CA HIS A 68 -57.17 4.92 3.61
C HIS A 68 -57.98 4.51 4.84
N TYR A 69 -57.36 3.79 5.79
CA TYR A 69 -58.03 3.38 7.03
C TYR A 69 -58.42 4.56 7.91
N LYS A 70 -57.58 5.59 8.01
CA LYS A 70 -57.94 6.83 8.73
C LYS A 70 -59.19 7.46 8.14
N GLU A 71 -59.28 7.55 6.82
CA GLU A 71 -60.46 8.07 6.14
C GLU A 71 -61.68 7.18 6.35
N LEU A 72 -61.55 5.86 6.15
CA LEU A 72 -62.62 4.88 6.33
C LEU A 72 -63.18 4.91 7.75
N PHE A 73 -62.33 4.89 8.78
CA PHE A 73 -62.76 4.95 10.18
C PHE A 73 -63.39 6.29 10.53
N SER A 74 -62.93 7.40 9.94
CA SER A 74 -63.57 8.70 10.15
C SER A 74 -65.01 8.72 9.62
N LYS A 75 -65.23 8.15 8.42
CA LYS A 75 -66.56 8.01 7.80
C LYS A 75 -67.44 7.04 8.57
N LEU A 76 -66.89 5.89 8.97
CA LEU A 76 -67.60 4.89 9.76
C LEU A 76 -68.02 5.44 11.11
N ARG A 77 -67.14 6.20 11.79
CA ARG A 77 -67.47 6.85 13.06
C ARG A 77 -68.64 7.82 12.91
N PHE A 78 -68.64 8.64 11.86
CA PHE A 78 -69.74 9.59 11.59
C PHE A 78 -71.06 8.84 11.34
N SER A 79 -71.05 7.87 10.42
CA SER A 79 -72.21 7.06 10.07
C SER A 79 -72.77 6.30 11.28
N TYR A 80 -71.90 5.68 12.08
CA TYR A 80 -72.31 4.94 13.27
C TYR A 80 -72.96 5.86 14.32
N VAL A 81 -72.34 7.00 14.63
CA VAL A 81 -72.90 7.95 15.60
C VAL A 81 -74.25 8.48 15.11
N GLU A 82 -74.35 8.83 13.83
CA GLU A 82 -75.61 9.28 13.23
C GLU A 82 -76.70 8.18 13.30
N GLN A 83 -76.36 6.94 12.95
CA GLN A 83 -77.31 5.84 12.97
C GLN A 83 -77.80 5.53 14.39
N VAL A 84 -76.88 5.41 15.35
CA VAL A 84 -77.21 5.12 16.75
C VAL A 84 -78.01 6.25 17.38
N THR A 85 -77.71 7.51 17.03
CA THR A 85 -78.48 8.66 17.54
C THR A 85 -79.89 8.70 16.95
N LYS A 86 -80.04 8.45 15.64
CA LYS A 86 -81.37 8.32 15.00
C LYS A 86 -82.19 7.19 15.61
N GLU A 87 -81.59 6.01 15.79
CA GLU A 87 -82.27 4.86 16.39
C GLU A 87 -82.69 5.14 17.84
N LYS A 88 -81.77 5.65 18.68
CA LYS A 88 -82.08 6.01 20.06
C LYS A 88 -83.18 7.07 20.13
N PHE A 89 -83.16 8.06 19.24
CA PHE A 89 -84.18 9.09 19.18
C PHE A 89 -85.55 8.50 18.84
N ILE A 90 -85.64 7.69 17.77
CA ILE A 90 -86.89 7.02 17.37
C ILE A 90 -87.42 6.14 18.50
N ARG A 91 -86.53 5.38 19.16
CA ARG A 91 -86.91 4.52 20.28
C ARG A 91 -87.42 5.31 21.49
N ALA A 92 -86.84 6.48 21.76
CA ALA A 92 -87.26 7.35 22.85
C ALA A 92 -88.66 7.96 22.62
N ILE A 93 -89.01 8.28 21.36
CA ILE A 93 -90.33 8.85 21.02
C ILE A 93 -91.43 7.80 20.80
N VAL A 94 -91.09 6.59 20.33
CA VAL A 94 -92.04 5.49 20.05
C VAL A 94 -92.19 4.53 21.24
N GLY A 95 -91.25 4.51 22.18
CA GLY A 95 -91.31 3.62 23.35
C GLY A 95 -92.46 3.95 24.30
N GLU A 96 -93.10 2.91 24.86
CA GLU A 96 -94.06 3.02 25.97
C GLU A 96 -93.38 2.58 27.28
N PRO A 97 -93.21 3.45 28.29
CA PRO A 97 -93.50 4.90 28.33
C PRO A 97 -92.44 5.75 27.61
N PRO A 98 -92.81 6.94 27.09
CA PRO A 98 -91.89 7.81 26.37
C PRO A 98 -90.76 8.29 27.28
N LEU A 99 -89.53 8.23 26.78
CA LEU A 99 -88.35 8.67 27.54
C LEU A 99 -88.25 10.20 27.48
N ILE A 100 -88.67 10.88 28.54
CA ILE A 100 -88.56 12.34 28.67
C ILE A 100 -87.26 12.65 29.40
N VAL A 101 -86.28 13.19 28.67
CA VAL A 101 -85.00 13.61 29.26
C VAL A 101 -85.22 14.85 30.13
N THR A 102 -84.90 14.75 31.42
CA THR A 102 -85.06 15.88 32.34
C THR A 102 -83.87 16.86 32.22
N PRO A 103 -84.05 18.16 32.52
CA PRO A 103 -82.94 19.11 32.56
C PRO A 103 -81.82 18.70 33.54
N GLN A 104 -82.16 17.98 34.60
CA GLN A 104 -81.20 17.48 35.59
C GLN A 104 -80.33 16.36 35.01
N GLU A 105 -80.92 15.40 34.30
CA GLU A 105 -80.18 14.33 33.59
C GLU A 105 -79.23 14.91 32.54
N ASN A 106 -79.64 15.96 31.82
CA ASN A 106 -78.77 16.64 30.87
C ASN A 106 -77.55 17.27 31.57
N LEU A 107 -77.75 17.94 32.70
CA LEU A 107 -76.65 18.53 33.47
C LEU A 107 -75.69 17.46 34.02
N GLU A 108 -76.19 16.29 34.43
CA GLU A 108 -75.36 15.17 34.87
C GLU A 108 -74.56 14.57 33.70
N LEU A 109 -75.19 14.35 32.55
CA LEU A 109 -74.54 13.87 31.33
C LEU A 109 -73.49 14.87 30.80
N GLU A 110 -73.74 16.17 30.91
CA GLU A 110 -72.76 17.21 30.58
C GLU A 110 -71.53 17.14 31.49
N LYS A 111 -71.72 16.99 32.81
CA LYS A 111 -70.61 16.81 33.76
C LYS A 111 -69.77 15.57 33.42
N HIS A 112 -70.42 14.44 33.16
CA HIS A 112 -69.72 13.21 32.75
C HIS A 112 -68.99 13.37 31.42
N ASN A 113 -69.61 14.03 30.44
CA ASN A 113 -68.97 14.32 29.16
C ASN A 113 -67.75 15.24 29.30
N VAL A 114 -67.80 16.24 30.17
CA VAL A 114 -66.65 17.12 30.43
C VAL A 114 -65.50 16.32 31.06
N ALA A 115 -65.79 15.47 32.05
CA ALA A 115 -64.78 14.60 32.67
C ALA A 115 -64.16 13.63 31.65
N ALA A 116 -64.99 12.92 30.87
CA ALA A 116 -64.54 11.98 29.85
C ALA A 116 -63.75 12.68 28.72
N LYS A 117 -64.18 13.88 28.30
CA LYS A 117 -63.41 14.71 27.34
C LYS A 117 -62.06 15.14 27.90
N GLY A 118 -61.98 15.45 29.19
CA GLY A 118 -60.72 15.75 29.88
C GLY A 118 -59.76 14.56 29.85
N GLN A 119 -60.24 13.37 30.22
CA GLN A 119 -59.45 12.13 30.18
C GLN A 119 -59.00 11.79 28.75
N LEU A 120 -59.89 11.90 27.77
CA LEU A 120 -59.56 11.66 26.37
C LEU A 120 -58.50 12.64 25.85
N LYS A 121 -58.53 13.91 26.27
CA LYS A 121 -57.49 14.89 25.91
C LYS A 121 -56.14 14.52 26.54
N ALA A 122 -56.12 14.14 27.80
CA ALA A 122 -54.89 13.74 28.49
C ALA A 122 -54.25 12.52 27.80
N LEU A 123 -55.05 11.48 27.52
CA LEU A 123 -54.57 10.28 26.84
C LEU A 123 -54.09 10.58 25.41
N LYS A 124 -54.75 11.49 24.70
CA LYS A 124 -54.28 11.93 23.37
C LYS A 124 -52.93 12.63 23.42
N MET A 125 -52.68 13.43 24.45
CA MET A 125 -51.37 14.06 24.65
C MET A 125 -50.31 13.01 24.96
N GLU A 126 -50.58 12.08 25.89
CA GLU A 126 -49.67 10.99 26.22
C GLU A 126 -49.32 10.11 24.99
N VAL A 127 -50.31 9.78 24.16
CA VAL A 127 -50.08 9.04 22.92
C VAL A 127 -49.26 9.86 21.93
N ALA A 128 -49.49 11.17 21.83
CA ALA A 128 -48.72 12.04 20.94
C ALA A 128 -47.24 12.11 21.39
N ASP A 129 -47.00 12.30 22.69
CA ASP A 129 -45.67 12.33 23.28
C ASP A 129 -44.94 11.00 23.06
N MET A 130 -45.62 9.87 23.27
CA MET A 130 -45.05 8.53 23.02
C MET A 130 -44.71 8.32 21.54
N VAL A 131 -45.53 8.83 20.62
CA VAL A 131 -45.24 8.76 19.17
C VAL A 131 -44.01 9.59 18.82
N GLU A 132 -43.88 10.79 19.38
CA GLU A 132 -42.70 11.64 19.18
C GLU A 132 -41.43 10.96 19.69
N GLU A 133 -41.46 10.40 20.90
CA GLU A 133 -40.34 9.63 21.44
C GLU A 133 -39.97 8.41 20.58
N LEU A 134 -40.97 7.71 20.04
CA LEU A 134 -40.74 6.57 19.14
C LEU A 134 -40.10 7.01 17.82
N GLU A 135 -40.51 8.16 17.27
CA GLU A 135 -39.89 8.72 16.07
C GLU A 135 -38.43 9.12 16.32
N GLU A 136 -38.13 9.75 17.45
CA GLU A 136 -36.76 10.10 17.82
C GLU A 136 -35.88 8.87 17.98
N LYS A 137 -36.35 7.88 18.76
CA LYS A 137 -35.66 6.59 18.93
C LYS A 137 -35.48 5.86 17.60
N GLY A 138 -36.47 5.93 16.71
CA GLY A 138 -36.41 5.37 15.35
C GLY A 138 -35.34 6.04 14.48
N LYS A 139 -35.24 7.37 14.53
CA LYS A 139 -34.20 8.14 13.82
C LYS A 139 -32.81 7.88 14.39
N GLU A 140 -32.68 7.73 15.70
CA GLU A 140 -31.40 7.39 16.34
C GLU A 140 -30.96 5.97 15.97
N LEU A 141 -31.89 5.01 16.01
CA LEU A 141 -31.63 3.62 15.65
C LEU A 141 -31.21 3.49 14.18
N SER A 142 -31.86 4.20 13.26
CA SER A 142 -31.50 4.17 11.84
C SER A 142 -30.09 4.70 11.58
N ARG A 143 -29.69 5.78 12.27
CA ARG A 143 -28.33 6.32 12.21
C ARG A 143 -27.31 5.32 12.75
N LYS A 144 -27.56 4.76 13.94
CA LYS A 144 -26.68 3.73 14.55
C LYS A 144 -26.55 2.51 13.65
N TYR A 145 -27.65 2.06 13.06
CA TYR A 145 -27.64 0.93 12.13
C TYR A 145 -26.80 1.23 10.88
N ALA A 146 -26.95 2.41 10.28
CA ALA A 146 -26.13 2.83 9.14
C ALA A 146 -24.63 2.87 9.50
N THR A 147 -24.27 3.41 10.67
CA THR A 147 -22.88 3.40 11.15
C THR A 147 -22.34 1.98 11.31
N ILE A 148 -23.10 1.08 11.96
CA ILE A 148 -22.70 -0.32 12.14
C ILE A 148 -22.51 -1.02 10.79
N GLN A 149 -23.37 -0.75 9.80
CA GLN A 149 -23.21 -1.30 8.46
C GLN A 149 -21.89 -0.83 7.81
N THR A 150 -21.56 0.46 7.92
CA THR A 150 -20.28 0.98 7.40
C THR A 150 -19.08 0.42 8.16
N GLU A 151 -19.16 0.27 9.48
CA GLU A 151 -18.08 -0.33 10.27
C GLU A 151 -17.91 -1.81 9.90
N MET A 152 -19.00 -2.53 9.67
CA MET A 152 -18.98 -3.92 9.25
C MET A 152 -18.32 -4.11 7.88
N THR A 153 -18.59 -3.24 6.90
CA THR A 153 -17.89 -3.30 5.61
C THR A 153 -16.40 -3.02 5.78
N THR A 154 -16.03 -2.00 6.58
CA THR A 154 -14.60 -1.73 6.84
C THR A 154 -13.90 -2.90 7.54
N LEU A 155 -14.59 -3.57 8.47
CA LEU A 155 -14.06 -4.74 9.18
C LEU A 155 -13.88 -5.93 8.24
N LYS A 156 -14.73 -6.09 7.23
CA LYS A 156 -14.59 -7.12 6.18
C LYS A 156 -13.38 -6.87 5.27
N GLU A 157 -13.10 -5.62 4.93
CA GLU A 157 -11.98 -5.25 4.06
C GLU A 157 -10.62 -5.21 4.78
N LEU A 158 -10.62 -5.02 6.10
CA LEU A 158 -9.39 -4.80 6.87
C LEU A 158 -8.40 -5.99 6.82
N PRO A 159 -8.83 -7.27 6.91
CA PRO A 159 -7.92 -8.42 6.83
C PRO A 159 -7.17 -8.49 5.51
N GLU A 160 -7.85 -8.26 4.38
CA GLU A 160 -7.22 -8.25 3.05
C GLU A 160 -6.19 -7.12 2.93
N LYS A 161 -6.53 -5.92 3.43
CA LYS A 161 -5.58 -4.79 3.47
C LYS A 161 -4.36 -5.08 4.33
N ILE A 162 -4.54 -5.74 5.48
CA ILE A 162 -3.42 -6.14 6.35
C ILE A 162 -2.55 -7.17 5.63
N ALA A 163 -3.13 -8.20 5.03
CA ALA A 163 -2.39 -9.23 4.30
C ALA A 163 -1.57 -8.61 3.15
N GLY A 164 -2.17 -7.69 2.37
CA GLY A 164 -1.46 -6.98 1.30
C GLY A 164 -0.32 -6.09 1.80
N LEU A 165 -0.48 -5.45 2.97
CA LEU A 165 0.60 -4.68 3.60
C LEU A 165 1.72 -5.58 4.12
N GLU A 166 1.38 -6.75 4.68
CA GLU A 166 2.36 -7.74 5.14
C GLU A 166 3.18 -8.32 3.98
N GLU A 167 2.53 -8.63 2.85
CA GLU A 167 3.19 -9.04 1.61
C GLU A 167 4.12 -7.93 1.10
N ARG A 168 3.64 -6.68 1.06
CA ARG A 168 4.47 -5.54 0.65
C ARG A 168 5.68 -5.33 1.56
N ILE A 169 5.52 -5.53 2.86
CA ILE A 169 6.63 -5.47 3.83
C ILE A 169 7.62 -6.61 3.57
N ALA A 170 7.13 -7.82 3.25
CA ALA A 170 7.98 -8.95 2.91
C ALA A 170 8.77 -8.69 1.61
N GLU A 171 8.12 -8.20 0.56
CA GLU A 171 8.77 -7.77 -0.69
C GLU A 171 9.84 -6.71 -0.44
N LEU A 172 9.52 -5.68 0.35
CA LEU A 172 10.48 -4.62 0.67
C LEU A 172 11.65 -5.16 1.49
N ARG A 173 11.42 -6.10 2.41
CA ARG A 173 12.49 -6.76 3.17
C ARG A 173 13.35 -7.65 2.29
N GLU A 174 12.77 -8.31 1.30
CA GLU A 174 13.50 -9.10 0.30
C GLU A 174 14.35 -8.21 -0.60
N GLN A 175 13.80 -7.09 -1.07
CA GLN A 175 14.57 -6.07 -1.81
C GLN A 175 15.66 -5.42 -0.97
N LEU A 176 15.44 -5.30 0.34
CA LEU A 176 16.43 -4.81 1.29
C LEU A 176 17.42 -5.91 1.74
N GLN A 177 17.35 -7.13 1.19
CA GLN A 177 18.35 -8.15 1.50
C GLN A 177 19.74 -7.58 1.21
N PRO A 178 20.69 -7.79 2.12
CA PRO A 178 22.00 -7.22 2.01
C PRO A 178 22.65 -7.73 0.72
N GLY A 179 22.83 -6.84 -0.27
CA GLY A 179 23.66 -7.15 -1.43
C GLY A 179 25.06 -7.53 -0.98
N GLU A 180 25.83 -8.22 -1.85
CA GLU A 180 27.18 -8.72 -1.56
C GLU A 180 28.14 -7.65 -0.97
N ASN A 181 27.84 -6.36 -1.18
CA ASN A 181 28.62 -5.24 -0.67
C ASN A 181 28.13 -4.77 0.71
N PRO A 182 28.86 -5.05 1.82
CA PRO A 182 28.47 -4.65 3.18
C PRO A 182 28.38 -3.13 3.38
N ASN A 183 29.04 -2.34 2.53
CA ASN A 183 28.98 -0.87 2.57
C ASN A 183 27.64 -0.30 2.06
N LEU A 184 26.87 -1.07 1.30
CA LEU A 184 25.54 -0.66 0.82
C LEU A 184 24.43 -0.98 1.83
N ASN A 185 24.74 -1.78 2.85
CA ASN A 185 23.81 -2.23 3.88
C ASN A 185 23.95 -1.44 5.19
N LEU A 186 24.65 -0.30 5.11
CA LEU A 186 24.88 0.57 6.26
C LEU A 186 23.62 1.42 6.54
N PRO A 187 23.27 1.67 7.82
CA PRO A 187 22.27 2.66 8.18
C PRO A 187 22.61 4.03 7.60
N LEU A 188 21.58 4.85 7.32
CA LEU A 188 21.72 6.16 6.67
C LEU A 188 22.79 7.06 7.32
N ALA A 189 22.92 7.02 8.66
CA ALA A 189 23.96 7.77 9.37
C ALA A 189 25.38 7.34 8.95
N LYS A 190 25.63 6.02 8.91
CA LYS A 190 26.94 5.47 8.52
C LYS A 190 27.23 5.63 7.03
N THR A 191 26.23 5.61 6.16
CA THR A 191 26.44 5.89 4.72
C THR A 191 26.82 7.36 4.50
N LEU A 192 26.23 8.31 5.23
CA LEU A 192 26.61 9.72 5.16
C LEU A 192 28.05 9.95 5.63
N GLU A 193 28.48 9.29 6.71
CA GLU A 193 29.87 9.32 7.18
C GLU A 193 30.83 8.76 6.12
N LEU A 194 30.53 7.59 5.56
CA LEU A 194 31.34 6.96 4.52
C LEU A 194 31.43 7.84 3.26
N VAL A 195 30.33 8.46 2.85
CA VAL A 195 30.31 9.39 1.72
C VAL A 195 31.17 10.62 2.01
N ALA A 196 31.12 11.17 3.23
CA ALA A 196 31.96 12.29 3.62
C ALA A 196 33.44 11.91 3.60
N GLU A 197 33.80 10.72 4.08
CA GLU A 197 35.17 10.21 4.05
C GLU A 197 35.66 10.01 2.62
N LYS A 198 34.86 9.38 1.74
CA LYS A 198 35.19 9.19 0.33
C LYS A 198 35.34 10.52 -0.42
N LYS A 199 34.51 11.52 -0.10
CA LYS A 199 34.67 12.89 -0.64
C LYS A 199 35.99 13.52 -0.22
N ARG A 200 36.40 13.36 1.05
CA ARG A 200 37.70 13.85 1.54
C ARG A 200 38.86 13.15 0.83
N GLN A 201 38.81 11.81 0.70
CA GLN A 201 39.81 11.03 -0.03
C GLN A 201 39.92 11.47 -1.50
N ARG A 202 38.78 11.74 -2.15
CA ARG A 202 38.77 12.25 -3.53
C ARG A 202 39.44 13.62 -3.66
N ILE A 203 39.13 14.56 -2.76
CA ILE A 203 39.73 15.90 -2.77
C ILE A 203 41.26 15.82 -2.58
N GLU A 204 41.71 14.94 -1.68
CA GLU A 204 43.15 14.72 -1.46
C GLU A 204 43.83 14.11 -2.68
N LEU A 205 43.21 13.10 -3.32
CA LEU A 205 43.72 12.52 -4.56
C LEU A 205 43.75 13.54 -5.71
N ASP A 206 42.72 14.37 -5.85
CA ASP A 206 42.67 15.44 -6.86
C ASP A 206 43.80 16.46 -6.62
N ARG A 207 44.10 16.79 -5.36
CA ARG A 207 45.23 17.65 -5.01
C ARG A 207 46.58 17.03 -5.37
N GLN A 208 46.76 15.73 -5.09
CA GLN A 208 47.97 14.99 -5.43
C GLN A 208 48.15 14.89 -6.96
N LEU A 209 47.07 14.63 -7.69
CA LEU A 209 47.06 14.63 -9.15
C LEU A 209 47.51 15.97 -9.70
N GLU A 210 47.01 17.07 -9.15
CA GLU A 210 47.35 18.42 -9.61
C GLU A 210 48.82 18.75 -9.29
N GLN A 211 49.32 18.33 -8.13
CA GLN A 211 50.73 18.46 -7.80
C GLN A 211 51.62 17.68 -8.77
N ILE A 212 51.26 16.44 -9.10
CA ILE A 212 52.00 15.62 -10.06
C ILE A 212 51.92 16.23 -11.46
N ARG A 213 50.74 16.70 -11.90
CA ARG A 213 50.56 17.40 -13.19
C ARG A 213 51.44 18.62 -13.32
N LEU A 214 51.70 19.36 -12.23
CA LEU A 214 52.62 20.50 -12.22
C LEU A 214 54.10 20.08 -12.24
N GLN A 215 54.45 18.92 -11.67
CA GLN A 215 55.82 18.41 -11.62
C GLN A 215 56.24 17.72 -12.92
N VAL A 216 55.34 17.02 -13.61
CA VAL A 216 55.59 16.32 -14.88
C VAL A 216 56.28 17.21 -15.93
N PRO A 217 55.77 18.42 -16.28
CA PRO A 217 56.42 19.25 -17.29
C PRO A 217 57.80 19.76 -16.85
N ARG A 218 58.01 20.01 -15.55
CA ARG A 218 59.31 20.43 -15.02
C ARG A 218 60.33 19.30 -15.15
N LYS A 219 59.96 18.09 -14.72
CA LYS A 219 60.81 16.89 -14.85
C LYS A 219 61.07 16.53 -16.30
N ARG A 220 60.09 16.72 -17.20
CA ARG A 220 60.28 16.55 -18.64
C ARG A 220 61.31 17.53 -19.20
N LYS A 221 61.24 18.82 -18.84
CA LYS A 221 62.25 19.81 -19.24
C LYS A 221 63.65 19.51 -18.67
N GLU A 222 63.73 19.06 -17.41
CA GLU A 222 65.00 18.63 -16.81
C GLU A 222 65.59 17.42 -17.57
N MET A 223 64.76 16.46 -17.94
CA MET A 223 65.17 15.28 -18.71
C MET A 223 65.63 15.66 -20.13
N GLU A 224 64.90 16.54 -20.83
CA GLU A 224 65.29 17.09 -22.13
C GLU A 224 66.63 17.85 -22.04
N ARG A 225 66.85 18.64 -20.97
CA ARG A 225 68.13 19.33 -20.73
C ARG A 225 69.27 18.36 -20.49
N LEU A 226 69.09 17.38 -19.60
CA LEU A 226 70.12 16.37 -19.33
C LEU A 226 70.43 15.55 -20.58
N GLN A 227 69.43 15.22 -21.39
CA GLN A 227 69.62 14.55 -22.66
C GLN A 227 70.44 15.41 -23.65
N ALA A 228 70.17 16.71 -23.71
CA ALA A 228 70.96 17.64 -24.51
C ALA A 228 72.42 17.80 -24.00
N GLU A 229 72.64 17.70 -22.68
CA GLU A 229 74.00 17.73 -22.07
C GLU A 229 74.74 16.38 -22.27
N LEU A 230 74.02 15.26 -22.33
CA LEU A 230 74.58 13.92 -22.54
C LEU A 230 75.06 13.71 -23.97
N GLN A 231 74.31 14.19 -24.97
CA GLN A 231 74.64 14.07 -26.40
C GLN A 231 76.09 14.48 -26.77
N PRO A 232 76.60 15.67 -26.37
CA PRO A 232 77.98 16.04 -26.66
C PRO A 232 79.00 15.22 -25.86
N LEU A 233 78.65 14.73 -24.67
CA LEU A 233 79.53 13.85 -23.88
C LEU A 233 79.63 12.46 -24.52
N GLU A 234 78.53 11.92 -25.04
CA GLU A 234 78.51 10.69 -25.82
C GLU A 234 79.32 10.83 -27.10
N LEU A 235 79.16 11.94 -27.82
CA LEU A 235 79.96 12.23 -29.02
C LEU A 235 81.46 12.33 -28.68
N LYS A 236 81.83 13.03 -27.59
CA LYS A 236 83.22 13.11 -27.11
C LYS A 236 83.76 11.73 -26.72
N ARG A 237 82.96 10.89 -26.06
CA ARG A 237 83.33 9.51 -25.73
C ARG A 237 83.51 8.65 -26.97
N GLN A 238 82.63 8.76 -27.97
CA GLN A 238 82.76 8.05 -29.22
C GLN A 238 84.02 8.49 -29.98
N ASN A 239 84.28 9.80 -30.06
CA ASN A 239 85.48 10.36 -30.67
C ASN A 239 86.76 9.93 -29.94
N SER A 240 86.76 9.90 -28.60
CA SER A 240 87.93 9.43 -27.83
C SER A 240 88.14 7.92 -27.98
N LEU A 241 87.07 7.13 -28.04
CA LEU A 241 87.16 5.69 -28.34
C LEU A 241 87.66 5.43 -29.77
N ALA A 242 87.20 6.21 -30.74
CA ALA A 242 87.68 6.14 -32.12
C ALA A 242 89.17 6.52 -32.20
N ALA A 243 89.57 7.63 -31.57
CA ALA A 243 90.96 8.05 -31.49
C ALA A 243 91.85 7.00 -30.79
N ALA A 244 91.36 6.37 -29.71
CA ALA A 244 92.07 5.30 -29.02
C ALA A 244 92.20 4.03 -29.88
N LYS A 245 91.14 3.65 -30.60
CA LYS A 245 91.18 2.54 -31.57
C LYS A 245 92.13 2.82 -32.73
N GLU A 246 92.12 4.04 -33.27
CA GLU A 246 93.07 4.43 -34.31
C GLU A 246 94.51 4.49 -33.80
N ALA A 247 94.75 4.98 -32.57
CA ALA A 247 96.07 4.96 -31.95
C ALA A 247 96.55 3.52 -31.74
N ARG A 248 95.66 2.61 -31.30
CA ARG A 248 95.96 1.17 -31.21
C ARG A 248 96.26 0.57 -32.58
N ARG A 249 95.47 0.89 -33.60
CA ARG A 249 95.69 0.43 -34.98
C ARG A 249 96.99 0.99 -35.56
N ARG A 250 97.33 2.26 -35.32
CA ARG A 250 98.62 2.85 -35.71
C ARG A 250 99.80 2.18 -35.00
N LYS A 251 99.65 1.82 -33.72
CA LYS A 251 100.65 1.04 -32.98
C LYS A 251 100.80 -0.37 -33.55
N GLU A 252 99.70 -1.07 -33.81
CA GLU A 252 99.70 -2.41 -34.41
C GLU A 252 100.25 -2.40 -35.84
N GLN A 253 99.97 -1.36 -36.64
CA GLN A 253 100.55 -1.18 -37.98
C GLN A 253 102.04 -0.80 -37.96
N ALA A 254 102.48 -0.03 -36.96
CA ALA A 254 103.90 0.31 -36.78
C ALA A 254 104.73 -0.88 -36.27
N LEU A 255 104.14 -1.80 -35.51
CA LEU A 255 104.78 -3.03 -35.05
C LEU A 255 104.71 -4.17 -36.09
N GLY A 256 103.59 -4.28 -36.81
CA GLY A 256 103.39 -5.34 -37.82
C GLY A 256 104.23 -5.20 -39.09
N GLY A 257 104.79 -4.02 -39.39
CA GLY A 257 105.72 -3.87 -40.51
C GLY A 257 107.14 -4.36 -40.23
N VAL A 258 107.55 -4.45 -38.95
CA VAL A 258 108.91 -4.87 -38.58
C VAL A 258 108.99 -6.38 -38.37
N GLU A 259 107.90 -7.02 -37.94
CA GLU A 259 107.84 -8.49 -37.78
C GLU A 259 107.67 -9.22 -39.12
N ASP A 260 106.88 -8.71 -40.06
CA ASP A 260 106.73 -9.34 -41.39
C ASP A 260 108.03 -9.29 -42.22
N ASP A 261 108.78 -8.17 -42.19
CA ASP A 261 110.09 -8.07 -42.86
C ASP A 261 111.14 -9.03 -42.27
N LEU A 262 111.05 -9.31 -40.96
CA LEU A 262 111.92 -10.28 -40.28
C LEU A 262 111.51 -11.73 -40.56
N GLU A 263 110.21 -12.01 -40.65
CA GLU A 263 109.70 -13.34 -41.02
C GLU A 263 109.98 -13.67 -42.49
N GLU A 264 109.82 -12.71 -43.42
CA GLU A 264 110.15 -12.92 -44.84
C GLU A 264 111.64 -13.20 -45.04
N ARG A 265 112.52 -12.46 -44.34
CA ARG A 265 113.97 -12.75 -44.33
C ARG A 265 114.28 -14.10 -43.69
N GLY A 266 113.59 -14.46 -42.62
CA GLY A 266 113.72 -15.77 -41.97
C GLY A 266 113.30 -16.93 -42.87
N ARG A 267 112.21 -16.78 -43.63
CA ARG A 267 111.74 -17.77 -44.61
C ARG A 267 112.68 -17.88 -45.79
N TRP A 268 113.19 -16.76 -46.30
CA TRP A 268 114.18 -16.76 -47.38
C TRP A 268 115.50 -17.41 -46.96
N LEU A 269 116.01 -17.08 -45.76
CA LEU A 269 117.22 -17.69 -45.22
C LEU A 269 117.05 -19.20 -45.00
N ARG A 270 115.92 -19.66 -44.43
CA ARG A 270 115.64 -21.10 -44.29
C ARG A 270 115.49 -21.80 -45.64
N ALA A 271 114.82 -21.19 -46.61
CA ALA A 271 114.70 -21.73 -47.96
C ALA A 271 116.06 -21.86 -48.65
N SER A 272 116.92 -20.83 -48.52
CA SER A 272 118.30 -20.85 -49.02
C SER A 272 119.15 -21.92 -48.33
N GLU A 273 118.95 -22.12 -47.02
CA GLU A 273 119.64 -23.16 -46.24
C GLU A 273 119.22 -24.56 -46.69
N THR A 274 117.91 -24.79 -46.91
CA THR A 274 117.42 -26.08 -47.42
C THR A 274 117.88 -26.36 -48.86
N ALA A 275 117.91 -25.35 -49.73
CA ALA A 275 118.39 -25.51 -51.10
C ALA A 275 119.90 -25.81 -51.15
N LEU A 276 120.70 -25.13 -50.32
CA LEU A 276 122.13 -25.39 -50.19
C LEU A 276 122.41 -26.76 -49.57
N LYS A 277 121.61 -27.21 -48.58
CA LYS A 277 121.71 -28.55 -48.00
C LYS A 277 121.35 -29.66 -48.98
N GLN A 278 120.42 -29.43 -49.91
CA GLN A 278 120.06 -30.41 -50.96
C GLN A 278 121.10 -30.50 -52.09
N MET A 279 121.84 -29.43 -52.40
CA MET A 279 122.87 -29.42 -53.44
C MET A 279 124.22 -30.02 -53.02
N LEU A 280 124.49 -30.14 -51.71
CA LEU A 280 125.81 -30.51 -51.20
C LEU A 280 125.93 -31.95 -50.66
N GLU A 281 124.88 -32.78 -50.69
CA GLU A 281 124.89 -34.18 -50.22
C GLU A 281 125.71 -34.42 -48.92
N ILE A 282 125.58 -33.52 -47.93
CA ILE A 282 126.25 -33.69 -46.64
C ILE A 282 125.34 -34.48 -45.70
N ARG A 283 125.76 -35.71 -45.41
CA ARG A 283 125.16 -36.60 -44.42
C ARG A 283 125.38 -36.07 -42.99
N LYS A 284 124.31 -35.64 -42.34
CA LYS A 284 123.91 -35.97 -40.94
C LYS A 284 122.56 -35.31 -40.62
#